data_AF-A0AA37SWH9-F1
#
_entry.id   AF-A0AA37SWH9-F1
#
_cell.length_a   1.000
_cell.length_b   1.000
_cell.length_c   1.000
_cell.angle_alpha   90.00
_cell.angle_beta   90.00
_cell.angle_gamma   90.00
#
_symmetry.space_group_name_H-M   'P 1'
#
loop_
_entity.id
_entity.type
_entity.pdbx_description
1 polymer ?
#
loop_
_entity_poly.entity_id
_entity_poly.type
_entity_poly.pdbx_seq_one_letter_code
_entity_poly.pdbx_strand_id
1 'polypeptide(L)'
;MYSNYFSMLECGARYGCNGESKEIIARYVCDGLNEARTCETMRDTKRNHMRVVNTLMNALCDDCVDVKWRKECYMFLRKLKPLMYEMLCEDEYDALVSEIQTYYVYFLAPHGIRR
;
A
#
# COMPACT_ATOMS: atom_id res chain seq x y z
N MET A 1 19.31 -2.70 -8.07
CA MET A 1 18.99 -1.79 -9.18
C MET A 1 17.51 -2.02 -9.48
N TYR A 2 16.63 -1.06 -9.20
CA TYR A 2 15.18 -1.26 -9.34
C TYR A 2 14.82 -1.47 -10.80
N SER A 3 13.96 -2.43 -11.10
CA SER A 3 13.45 -2.64 -12.46
C SER A 3 12.61 -1.42 -12.89
N ASN A 4 12.86 -0.87 -14.08
CA ASN A 4 12.03 0.19 -14.67
C ASN A 4 10.54 -0.17 -14.69
N TYR A 5 10.24 -1.47 -14.78
CA TYR A 5 8.89 -2.00 -14.71
C TYR A 5 8.23 -1.83 -13.34
N PHE A 6 8.95 -2.15 -12.26
CA PHE A 6 8.40 -2.03 -10.91
C PHE A 6 8.15 -0.57 -10.54
N SER A 7 9.04 0.34 -10.93
CA SER A 7 8.83 1.78 -10.76
C SER A 7 7.60 2.30 -11.53
N MET A 8 7.33 1.76 -12.73
CA MET A 8 6.11 2.08 -13.48
C MET A 8 4.85 1.58 -12.76
N LEU A 9 4.88 0.35 -12.23
CA LEU A 9 3.78 -0.19 -11.41
C LEU A 9 3.56 0.63 -10.14
N GLU A 10 4.63 1.09 -9.49
CA GLU A 10 4.55 1.96 -8.32
C GLU A 10 3.86 3.29 -8.62
N CYS A 11 4.22 3.94 -9.73
CA CYS A 11 3.55 5.16 -10.17
C CYS A 11 2.06 4.92 -10.42
N GLY A 12 1.71 3.81 -11.08
CA GLY A 12 0.31 3.43 -11.30
C GLY A 12 -0.43 3.17 -10.00
N ALA A 13 0.18 2.42 -9.07
CA ALA A 13 -0.36 2.15 -7.73
C ALA A 13 -0.58 3.44 -6.93
N ARG A 14 0.35 4.40 -7.02
CA ARG A 14 0.34 5.65 -6.26
C ARG A 14 -0.70 6.65 -6.74
N TYR A 15 -0.77 6.91 -8.04
CA TYR A 15 -1.57 8.01 -8.60
C TYR A 15 -2.90 7.56 -9.21
N GLY A 16 -3.15 6.25 -9.24
CA GLY A 16 -4.27 5.69 -9.97
C GLY A 16 -4.03 5.68 -11.48
N CYS A 17 -4.74 4.79 -12.17
CA CYS A 17 -4.69 4.68 -13.63
C CYS A 17 -6.11 4.74 -14.21
N ASN A 18 -6.27 5.49 -15.31
CA ASN A 18 -7.52 5.58 -16.05
C ASN A 18 -7.69 4.33 -16.94
N GLY A 19 -8.07 3.20 -16.34
CA GLY A 19 -8.25 1.90 -17.03
C GLY A 19 -7.93 0.71 -16.12
N GLU A 20 -8.57 -0.44 -16.40
CA GLU A 20 -8.49 -1.75 -15.70
C GLU A 20 -7.69 -1.75 -14.37
N SER A 21 -8.32 -1.21 -13.34
CA SER A 21 -7.64 -0.72 -12.13
C SER A 21 -7.17 -1.80 -11.15
N LYS A 22 -7.86 -2.94 -11.10
CA LYS A 22 -7.62 -3.95 -10.05
C LYS A 22 -6.31 -4.69 -10.24
N GLU A 23 -5.89 -4.87 -11.49
CA GLU A 23 -4.70 -5.67 -11.80
C GLU A 23 -3.41 -4.94 -11.43
N ILE A 24 -3.38 -3.61 -11.52
CA ILE A 24 -2.18 -2.81 -11.27
C ILE A 24 -1.79 -2.86 -9.78
N ILE A 25 -2.72 -2.62 -8.86
CA ILE A 25 -2.44 -2.69 -7.42
C ILE A 25 -2.05 -4.12 -7.04
N ALA A 26 -2.80 -5.12 -7.53
CA ALA A 26 -2.51 -6.52 -7.24
C ALA A 26 -1.11 -6.93 -7.74
N ARG A 27 -0.76 -6.54 -8.97
CA ARG A 27 0.55 -6.84 -9.55
C ARG A 27 1.67 -6.07 -8.84
N TYR A 28 1.46 -4.80 -8.51
CA TYR A 28 2.41 -4.01 -7.72
C TYR A 28 2.72 -4.68 -6.37
N VAL A 29 1.69 -5.12 -5.65
CA VAL A 29 1.87 -5.83 -4.38
C VAL A 29 2.61 -7.14 -4.60
N CYS A 30 2.16 -7.99 -5.52
CA CYS A 30 2.81 -9.28 -5.80
C CYS A 30 4.28 -9.12 -6.18
N ASP A 31 4.59 -8.22 -7.11
CA ASP A 31 5.95 -8.00 -7.59
C ASP A 31 6.83 -7.39 -6.49
N GLY A 32 6.29 -6.48 -5.68
CA GLY A 32 7.02 -5.89 -4.56
C GLY A 32 7.31 -6.91 -3.45
N LEU A 33 6.39 -7.84 -3.19
CA LEU A 33 6.65 -8.98 -2.30
C LEU A 33 7.69 -9.93 -2.88
N ASN A 34 7.68 -10.17 -4.19
CA ASN A 34 8.67 -11.01 -4.86
C ASN A 34 10.07 -10.38 -4.88
N GLU A 35 10.17 -9.07 -5.11
CA GLU A 35 11.44 -8.33 -5.06
C GLU A 35 12.03 -8.31 -3.64
N ALA A 36 11.18 -8.26 -2.61
CA ALA A 36 11.66 -8.36 -1.23
C ALA A 36 12.29 -9.73 -0.90
N ARG A 37 11.90 -10.80 -1.61
CA ARG A 37 12.48 -12.15 -1.45
C ARG A 37 13.86 -12.31 -2.07
N THR A 38 14.21 -11.46 -3.04
CA THR A 38 15.53 -11.50 -3.68
C THR A 38 16.57 -10.65 -2.94
N CYS A 39 16.17 -10.00 -1.84
CA CYS A 39 17.07 -9.21 -1.01
C CYS A 39 18.00 -10.10 -0.18
N GLU A 40 19.27 -9.72 -0.10
CA GLU A 40 20.29 -10.47 0.63
C GLU A 40 20.19 -10.27 2.15
N THR A 41 19.59 -9.16 2.60
CA THR A 41 19.52 -8.80 4.01
C THR A 41 18.08 -8.58 4.47
N MET A 42 17.81 -8.97 5.73
CA MET A 42 16.51 -8.74 6.38
C MET A 42 16.13 -7.26 6.41
N ARG A 43 17.12 -6.36 6.54
CA ARG A 43 16.91 -4.91 6.50
C ARG A 43 16.40 -4.45 5.14
N ASP A 44 16.97 -4.97 4.06
CA ASP A 44 16.54 -4.64 2.70
C ASP A 44 15.17 -5.25 2.38
N THR A 45 14.90 -6.47 2.85
CA THR A 45 13.56 -7.10 2.78
C THR A 45 12.50 -6.25 3.49
N LYS A 46 12.75 -5.84 4.75
CA LYS A 46 11.85 -4.93 5.51
C LYS A 46 11.64 -3.62 4.73
N ARG A 47 12.71 -3.01 4.21
CA ARG A 47 12.61 -1.76 3.43
C ARG A 47 11.72 -1.94 2.20
N ASN A 48 11.88 -3.02 1.44
CA ASN A 48 11.09 -3.26 0.23
C ASN A 48 9.63 -3.57 0.54
N HIS A 49 9.34 -4.34 1.60
CA HIS A 49 7.95 -4.54 2.03
C HIS A 49 7.29 -3.24 2.49
N MET A 50 8.01 -2.42 3.28
CA MET A 50 7.50 -1.11 3.72
C MET A 50 7.32 -0.13 2.57
N ARG A 51 8.12 -0.22 1.50
CA ARG A 51 7.91 0.58 0.29
C ARG A 51 6.53 0.31 -0.33
N VAL A 52 6.12 -0.96 -0.43
CA VAL A 52 4.79 -1.33 -0.92
C VAL A 52 3.69 -0.76 -0.02
N VAL A 53 3.82 -0.95 1.30
CA VAL A 53 2.87 -0.43 2.29
C VAL A 53 2.73 1.09 2.18
N ASN A 54 3.85 1.81 2.16
CA ASN A 54 3.85 3.28 2.09
C ASN A 54 3.22 3.79 0.79
N THR A 55 3.46 3.13 -0.35
CA THR A 55 2.81 3.50 -1.62
C THR A 55 1.28 3.35 -1.53
N LEU A 56 0.80 2.25 -0.95
CA LEU A 56 -0.64 2.04 -0.79
C LEU A 56 -1.26 3.02 0.20
N MET A 57 -0.55 3.39 1.27
CA MET A 57 -0.99 4.41 2.22
C MET A 57 -1.05 5.79 1.57
N ASN A 58 -0.02 6.16 0.80
CA ASN A 58 0.00 7.43 0.05
C ASN A 58 -1.17 7.51 -0.94
N ALA A 59 -1.46 6.42 -1.67
CA ALA A 59 -2.61 6.37 -2.57
C ALA A 59 -3.93 6.47 -1.79
N LEU A 60 -4.04 5.80 -0.64
CA LEU A 60 -5.23 5.81 0.21
C LEU A 60 -5.59 7.21 0.73
N CYS A 61 -4.60 8.03 1.08
CA CYS A 61 -4.81 9.38 1.62
C CYS A 61 -4.79 10.50 0.57
N ASP A 62 -4.69 10.18 -0.71
CA ASP A 62 -4.69 11.17 -1.79
C ASP A 62 -6.10 11.41 -2.33
N ASP A 63 -6.66 12.59 -2.11
CA ASP A 63 -7.99 12.96 -2.60
C ASP A 63 -8.07 13.13 -4.12
N CYS A 64 -6.93 13.25 -4.81
CA CYS A 64 -6.87 13.22 -6.26
C CYS A 64 -7.08 11.80 -6.82
N VAL A 65 -6.95 10.76 -5.98
CA VAL A 65 -7.11 9.37 -6.37
C VAL A 65 -8.57 8.91 -6.19
N ASP A 66 -9.11 8.22 -7.20
CA ASP A 66 -10.50 7.77 -7.19
C ASP A 66 -10.82 6.89 -5.96
N VAL A 67 -12.03 7.05 -5.42
CA VAL A 67 -12.46 6.33 -4.21
C VAL A 67 -12.41 4.81 -4.37
N LYS A 68 -12.67 4.26 -5.56
CA LYS A 68 -12.57 2.81 -5.80
C LYS A 68 -11.11 2.37 -5.69
N TRP A 69 -10.17 3.16 -6.22
CA TRP A 69 -8.75 2.88 -6.13
C TRP A 69 -8.27 2.90 -4.68
N ARG A 70 -8.63 3.94 -3.93
CA ARG A 70 -8.34 4.04 -2.48
C ARG A 70 -8.89 2.85 -1.69
N LYS A 71 -10.11 2.39 -2.00
CA LYS A 71 -10.71 1.20 -1.39
C LYS A 71 -9.90 -0.07 -1.67
N GLU A 72 -9.39 -0.23 -2.89
CA GLU A 72 -8.53 -1.37 -3.23
C GLU A 72 -7.17 -1.29 -2.52
N CYS A 73 -6.54 -0.11 -2.44
CA CYS A 73 -5.32 0.08 -1.64
C CYS A 73 -5.56 -0.34 -0.18
N TYR A 74 -6.66 0.10 0.43
CA TYR A 74 -7.04 -0.30 1.78
C TYR A 74 -7.26 -1.82 1.92
N MET A 75 -7.88 -2.46 0.93
CA MET A 75 -8.06 -3.92 0.93
C MET A 75 -6.71 -4.66 1.00
N PHE A 76 -5.72 -4.22 0.21
CA PHE A 76 -4.39 -4.81 0.24
C PHE A 76 -3.65 -4.50 1.54
N LEU A 77 -3.74 -3.28 2.07
CA LEU A 77 -3.17 -2.94 3.38
C LEU A 77 -3.70 -3.85 4.50
N ARG A 78 -5.00 -4.17 4.48
CA ARG A 78 -5.58 -5.15 5.42
C ARG A 78 -4.99 -6.55 5.26
N LYS A 79 -4.77 -7.00 4.03
CA LYS A 79 -4.16 -8.32 3.73
C LYS A 79 -2.68 -8.38 4.14
N LEU A 80 -1.98 -7.25 4.14
CA LEU A 80 -0.58 -7.15 4.53
C LEU A 80 -0.35 -7.08 6.05
N LYS A 81 -1.40 -6.98 6.87
CA LYS A 81 -1.29 -6.90 8.35
C LYS A 81 -0.43 -8.02 8.97
N PRO A 82 -0.59 -9.31 8.61
CA PRO A 82 0.26 -10.36 9.17
C PRO A 82 1.73 -10.14 8.85
N LEU A 83 2.04 -9.74 7.60
CA LEU A 83 3.41 -9.44 7.20
C LEU A 83 3.99 -8.26 7.99
N MET A 84 3.21 -7.20 8.20
CA MET A 84 3.64 -6.04 9.02
C MET A 84 3.93 -6.45 10.45
N TYR A 85 3.11 -7.33 11.04
CA TYR A 85 3.32 -7.85 12.39
C TYR A 85 4.63 -8.63 12.52
N GLU A 86 4.99 -9.45 11.52
CA GLU A 86 6.24 -10.21 11.52
C GLU A 86 7.51 -9.35 11.37
N MET A 87 7.41 -8.14 10.80
CA MET A 87 8.56 -7.29 10.45
C MET A 87 8.80 -6.10 11.39
N LEU A 88 7.79 -5.74 12.17
CA LEU A 88 7.78 -4.55 13.01
C LEU A 88 7.83 -4.98 14.48
N CYS A 89 8.39 -4.13 15.34
CA CYS A 89 8.12 -4.30 16.77
C CYS A 89 6.67 -3.90 17.07
N GLU A 90 6.17 -4.30 18.23
CA GLU A 90 4.78 -4.09 18.65
C GLU A 90 4.35 -2.62 18.54
N ASP A 91 5.16 -1.69 19.05
CA ASP A 91 4.89 -0.25 18.98
C ASP A 91 4.82 0.29 17.54
N GLU A 92 5.73 -0.15 16.66
CA GLU A 92 5.76 0.23 15.24
C GLU A 92 4.51 -0.30 14.52
N TYR A 93 4.12 -1.55 14.82
CA TYR A 93 2.97 -2.20 14.24
C TYR A 93 1.67 -1.50 14.63
N ASP A 94 1.47 -1.25 15.93
CA ASP A 94 0.26 -0.63 16.45
C ASP A 94 0.09 0.79 15.93
N ALA A 95 1.18 1.57 15.88
CA ALA A 95 1.17 2.90 15.29
C ALA A 95 0.74 2.88 13.82
N LEU A 96 1.34 1.98 13.02
CA LEU A 96 1.04 1.85 11.60
C LEU A 96 -0.39 1.38 11.33
N VAL A 97 -0.89 0.41 12.10
CA VAL A 97 -2.28 -0.06 11.98
C VAL A 97 -3.28 1.02 12.37
N SER A 98 -2.96 1.80 13.40
CA SER A 98 -3.76 2.96 13.82
C SER A 98 -3.82 4.04 12.74
N GLU A 99 -2.69 4.32 12.08
CA GLU A 99 -2.62 5.26 10.97
C GLU A 99 -3.46 4.79 9.77
N ILE A 100 -3.32 3.52 9.36
CA ILE A 100 -4.13 2.91 8.29
C ILE A 100 -5.63 3.02 8.61
N GLN A 101 -6.01 2.78 9.88
CA GLN A 101 -7.40 2.89 10.32
C GLN A 101 -7.90 4.35 10.28
N THR A 102 -7.06 5.30 10.67
CA THR A 102 -7.36 6.73 10.60
C THR A 102 -7.61 7.17 9.16
N TYR A 103 -6.75 6.75 8.22
CA TYR A 103 -6.95 7.04 6.79
C TYR A 103 -8.22 6.40 6.24
N TYR A 104 -8.54 5.17 6.63
CA TYR A 104 -9.82 4.58 6.25
C TYR A 104 -11.01 5.41 6.72
N VAL A 105 -11.01 5.83 8.00
CA VAL A 105 -12.11 6.61 8.56
C VAL A 105 -12.24 7.94 7.83
N TYR A 106 -11.14 8.64 7.57
CA TYR A 106 -11.17 9.99 6.99
C TYR A 106 -11.46 10.00 5.48
N PHE A 107 -10.83 9.09 4.72
CA PHE A 107 -10.87 9.12 3.26
C PHE A 107 -11.89 8.16 2.63
N LEU A 108 -12.35 7.13 3.36
CA LEU A 108 -13.17 6.05 2.80
C LEU A 108 -14.47 5.74 3.56
N ALA A 109 -14.54 5.99 4.86
CA ALA A 109 -15.77 5.71 5.59
C ALA A 109 -16.89 6.60 5.03
N PRO A 110 -18.11 6.07 4.88
CA PRO A 110 -19.26 6.89 4.51
C PRO A 110 -19.53 7.87 5.65
N HIS A 111 -18.89 9.03 5.62
CA HIS A 111 -19.43 10.19 6.28
C HIS A 111 -20.74 10.49 5.56
N GLY A 112 -21.86 10.16 6.19
CA GLY A 112 -23.16 10.57 5.69
C GLY A 112 -23.09 12.07 5.41
N ILE A 113 -23.13 12.42 4.12
CA ILE A 113 -23.26 13.76 3.56
C ILE A 113 -22.37 14.81 4.25
N ARG A 114 -21.20 15.10 3.67
CA ARG A 114 -20.58 16.45 3.71
C ARG A 114 -19.42 16.56 2.72
N ARG A 115 -19.75 16.77 1.45
CA ARG A 115 -19.51 18.02 0.72
C ARG A 115 -20.21 17.93 -0.64
#